data_AF-A0A1Y2HN60-F1
#
_entry.id   AF-A0A1Y2HN60-F1
#
_cell.length_a   1.000
_cell.length_b   1.000
_cell.length_c   1.000
_cell.angle_alpha   90.00
_cell.angle_beta   90.00
_cell.angle_gamma   90.00
#
_symmetry.space_group_name_H-M   'P 1'
#
loop_
_entity.id
_entity.type
_entity.pdbx_description
1 polymer ?
#
loop_
_entity_poly.entity_id
_entity_poly.type
_entity_poly.pdbx_seq_one_letter_code
_entity_poly.pdbx_strand_id
1 'polypeptide(L)'
;MSTAAASSNPNPLAHPIPTQVPAPQRNNPGTKWADFYSSYATVTQLEDSPFGYQDLLQQRVRDHRNEPELLVSVPVGGDPLVWQYEHLRQFCLELSAFVIALNPECSSTTCPQMKANEWQYLCAAHSTPQNCCAFDYIVHTLDGACGLLNNAKFFPSRVTMSANSVTQFANISRRLYRIFAHAYFHHRDAFNRVEGETALYARFLAFILKYDLMGKDTILIQ
;
A
#
# COMPACT_ATOMS: atom_id res chain seq x y z
N MET A 1 -83.58 12.14 7.75
CA MET A 1 -83.28 11.03 6.84
C MET A 1 -81.77 10.98 6.63
N SER A 2 -81.21 9.83 6.99
CA SER A 2 -79.94 9.22 6.55
C SER A 2 -78.60 9.91 6.85
N THR A 3 -77.96 9.28 7.85
CA THR A 3 -76.56 9.19 8.24
C THR A 3 -75.61 8.64 7.16
N ALA A 4 -74.33 9.06 7.20
CA ALA A 4 -73.09 8.25 7.08
C ALA A 4 -71.92 9.15 6.63
N ALA A 5 -70.65 8.94 6.94
CA ALA A 5 -69.89 8.25 7.98
C ALA A 5 -68.43 8.64 7.67
N ALA A 6 -67.66 9.03 8.68
CA ALA A 6 -66.22 9.25 8.53
C ALA A 6 -65.53 7.92 8.22
N SER A 7 -64.71 7.87 7.18
CA SER A 7 -63.81 6.75 6.91
C SER A 7 -62.36 7.20 7.05
N SER A 8 -61.84 7.03 8.26
CA SER A 8 -60.43 6.95 8.57
C SER A 8 -59.85 5.68 7.93
N ASN A 9 -58.91 5.83 7.00
CA ASN A 9 -58.07 4.71 6.57
C ASN A 9 -56.73 4.78 7.32
N PRO A 10 -56.46 3.92 8.32
CA PRO A 10 -55.10 3.70 8.78
C PRO A 10 -54.42 2.81 7.75
N ASN A 11 -53.42 3.31 7.05
CA ASN A 11 -52.58 2.47 6.19
C ASN A 11 -51.76 1.53 7.10
N PRO A 12 -52.03 0.22 7.16
CA PRO A 12 -51.18 -0.71 7.88
C PRO A 12 -50.07 -1.16 6.92
N LEU A 13 -48.83 -1.27 7.42
CA LEU A 13 -47.61 -1.62 6.67
C LEU A 13 -46.78 -0.42 6.16
N ALA A 14 -46.55 0.57 7.01
CA ALA A 14 -45.25 1.25 6.98
C ALA A 14 -44.25 0.35 7.70
N HIS A 15 -43.60 -0.57 6.98
CA HIS A 15 -42.36 -1.16 7.48
C HIS A 15 -41.39 0.00 7.77
N PRO A 16 -40.65 -0.02 8.89
CA PRO A 16 -39.57 0.93 9.06
C PRO A 16 -38.60 0.67 7.91
N ILE A 17 -38.48 1.63 6.98
CA ILE A 17 -37.31 1.69 6.11
C ILE A 17 -36.15 1.73 7.09
N PRO A 18 -35.20 0.77 7.06
CA PRO A 18 -34.01 0.89 7.85
C PRO A 18 -33.36 2.19 7.38
N THR A 19 -33.44 3.22 8.21
CA THR A 19 -32.59 4.39 8.06
C THR A 19 -31.19 3.81 8.16
N GLN A 20 -30.54 3.60 7.01
CA GLN A 20 -29.12 3.33 6.96
C GLN A 20 -28.47 4.54 7.62
N VAL A 21 -28.21 4.41 8.92
CA VAL A 21 -27.41 5.38 9.65
C VAL A 21 -26.10 5.39 8.89
N PRO A 22 -25.69 6.52 8.28
CA PRO A 22 -24.45 6.56 7.54
C PRO A 22 -23.34 6.08 8.48
N ALA A 23 -22.57 5.09 8.02
CA ALA A 23 -21.55 4.47 8.84
C ALA A 23 -20.67 5.58 9.43
N PRO A 24 -20.43 5.58 10.75
CA PRO A 24 -19.73 6.69 11.40
C PRO A 24 -18.34 6.84 10.76
N GLN A 25 -18.05 8.02 10.20
CA GLN A 25 -16.74 8.34 9.59
C GLN A 25 -15.58 8.36 10.60
N ARG A 26 -15.84 8.06 11.89
CA ARG A 26 -14.87 8.11 12.97
C ARG A 26 -15.14 7.00 13.99
N ASN A 27 -14.07 6.45 14.51
CA ASN A 27 -14.13 5.54 15.65
C ASN A 27 -14.58 6.27 16.91
N ASN A 28 -15.45 5.64 17.69
CA ASN A 28 -15.89 6.17 18.97
C ASN A 28 -14.72 6.15 19.98
N PRO A 29 -14.68 7.11 20.93
CA PRO A 29 -13.73 7.04 22.05
C PRO A 29 -13.80 5.68 22.74
N GLY A 30 -12.65 5.00 22.90
CA GLY A 30 -12.58 3.67 23.51
C GLY A 30 -12.78 2.49 22.55
N THR A 31 -12.87 2.71 21.23
CA THR A 31 -12.89 1.63 20.23
C THR A 31 -11.63 0.78 20.35
N LYS A 32 -11.79 -0.55 20.51
CA LYS A 32 -10.68 -1.49 20.60
C LYS A 32 -9.97 -1.60 19.25
N TRP A 33 -8.69 -1.98 19.28
CA TRP A 33 -7.92 -2.21 18.05
C TRP A 33 -8.60 -3.20 17.08
N ALA A 34 -9.13 -4.30 17.62
CA ALA A 34 -9.83 -5.31 16.82
C ALA A 34 -11.07 -4.77 16.09
N ASP A 35 -11.71 -3.74 16.65
CA ASP A 35 -12.94 -3.15 16.12
C ASP A 35 -12.63 -1.85 15.35
N PHE A 36 -11.37 -1.45 15.24
CA PHE A 36 -10.96 -0.13 14.73
C PHE A 36 -11.46 0.12 13.32
N TYR A 37 -11.60 -0.90 12.48
CA TYR A 37 -12.11 -0.73 11.11
C TYR A 37 -13.59 -1.12 10.95
N SER A 38 -14.24 -1.62 12.00
CA SER A 38 -15.62 -2.14 11.94
C SER A 38 -16.67 -1.06 11.65
N SER A 39 -16.39 0.19 12.06
CA SER A 39 -17.28 1.34 11.91
C SER A 39 -17.14 2.07 10.57
N TYR A 40 -16.08 1.80 9.80
CA TYR A 40 -15.82 2.53 8.56
C TYR A 40 -16.71 2.04 7.43
N ALA A 41 -17.20 2.97 6.61
CA ALA A 41 -17.93 2.65 5.40
C ALA A 41 -17.03 1.84 4.44
N THR A 42 -17.57 0.76 3.88
CA THR A 42 -16.90 0.03 2.80
C THR A 42 -16.88 0.90 1.55
N VAL A 43 -15.68 1.23 1.08
CA VAL A 43 -15.45 1.87 -0.22
C VAL A 43 -15.77 0.83 -1.30
N THR A 44 -16.91 1.01 -1.97
CA THR A 44 -17.40 0.07 -2.99
C THR A 44 -17.04 0.50 -4.41
N GLN A 45 -16.80 1.79 -4.62
CA GLN A 45 -16.40 2.38 -5.90
C GLN A 45 -15.35 3.45 -5.66
N LEU A 46 -14.60 3.77 -6.71
CA LEU A 46 -13.65 4.88 -6.66
C LEU A 46 -14.46 6.17 -6.47
N GLU A 47 -14.37 6.77 -5.30
CA GLU A 47 -15.01 8.05 -5.02
C GLU A 47 -14.27 9.18 -5.75
N ASP A 48 -14.98 10.26 -6.10
CA ASP A 48 -14.41 11.52 -6.58
C ASP A 48 -13.73 12.29 -5.43
N SER A 49 -12.85 11.60 -4.71
CA SER A 49 -12.04 12.11 -3.61
C SER A 49 -10.57 12.10 -4.03
N PRO A 50 -9.78 13.13 -3.66
CA PRO A 50 -8.32 13.13 -3.85
C PRO A 50 -7.61 11.92 -3.21
N PHE A 51 -8.27 11.22 -2.29
CA PHE A 51 -7.74 10.04 -1.59
C PHE A 51 -8.45 8.74 -1.96
N GLY A 52 -9.40 8.74 -2.90
CA GLY A 52 -10.22 7.57 -3.22
C GLY A 52 -9.41 6.32 -3.59
N TYR A 53 -8.31 6.49 -4.35
CA TYR A 53 -7.40 5.38 -4.65
C TYR A 53 -6.66 4.87 -3.41
N GLN A 54 -6.18 5.78 -2.55
CA GLN A 54 -5.45 5.41 -1.34
C GLN A 54 -6.36 4.64 -0.38
N ASP A 55 -7.57 5.15 -0.15
CA ASP A 55 -8.54 4.56 0.78
C ASP A 55 -8.98 3.17 0.30
N LEU A 56 -9.29 3.04 -1.00
CA LEU A 56 -9.65 1.75 -1.59
C LEU A 56 -8.49 0.75 -1.52
N LEU A 57 -7.26 1.17 -1.80
CA LEU A 57 -6.09 0.31 -1.69
C LEU A 57 -5.92 -0.20 -0.25
N GLN A 58 -5.96 0.70 0.74
CA GLN A 58 -5.77 0.34 2.14
C GLN A 58 -6.89 -0.58 2.65
N GLN A 59 -8.14 -0.38 2.22
CA GLN A 59 -9.22 -1.30 2.51
C GLN A 59 -8.98 -2.67 1.87
N ARG A 60 -8.66 -2.73 0.57
CA ARG A 60 -8.39 -4.00 -0.12
C ARG A 60 -7.25 -4.76 0.52
N VAL A 61 -6.16 -4.09 0.89
CA VAL A 61 -5.02 -4.71 1.58
C VAL A 61 -5.46 -5.30 2.92
N ARG A 62 -6.30 -4.61 3.67
CA ARG A 62 -6.83 -5.11 4.95
C ARG A 62 -7.68 -6.38 4.78
N ASP A 63 -8.56 -6.36 3.78
CA ASP A 63 -9.60 -7.38 3.61
C ASP A 63 -9.10 -8.60 2.81
N HIS A 64 -8.18 -8.38 1.86
CA HIS A 64 -7.75 -9.35 0.85
C HIS A 64 -6.22 -9.47 0.75
N ARG A 65 -5.47 -9.31 1.86
CA ARG A 65 -3.98 -9.33 1.85
C ARG A 65 -3.37 -10.53 1.11
N ASN A 66 -4.02 -11.70 1.17
CA ASN A 66 -3.54 -12.95 0.58
C ASN A 66 -3.95 -13.13 -0.89
N GLU A 67 -4.57 -12.14 -1.53
CA GLU A 67 -5.04 -12.19 -2.91
C GLU A 67 -4.29 -11.13 -3.76
N PRO A 68 -2.96 -11.27 -3.95
CA PRO A 68 -2.14 -10.20 -4.52
C PRO A 68 -2.60 -9.77 -5.92
N GLU A 69 -3.05 -10.70 -6.76
CA GLU A 69 -3.59 -10.42 -8.10
C GLU A 69 -4.84 -9.54 -8.07
N LEU A 70 -5.71 -9.72 -7.07
CA LEU A 70 -6.88 -8.85 -6.85
C LEU A 70 -6.44 -7.45 -6.43
N LEU A 71 -5.49 -7.37 -5.49
CA LEU A 71 -4.99 -6.10 -4.95
C LEU A 71 -4.35 -5.24 -6.05
N VAL A 72 -3.51 -5.83 -6.90
CA VAL A 72 -2.79 -5.08 -7.93
C VAL A 72 -3.67 -4.75 -9.15
N SER A 73 -4.85 -5.33 -9.26
CA SER A 73 -5.79 -5.07 -10.35
C SER A 73 -6.47 -3.71 -10.20
N VAL A 74 -6.41 -2.92 -11.28
CA VAL A 74 -6.96 -1.56 -11.33
C VAL A 74 -8.47 -1.62 -11.01
N PRO A 75 -8.96 -0.76 -10.10
CA PRO A 75 -10.39 -0.69 -9.83
C PRO A 75 -11.19 -0.27 -11.06
N VAL A 76 -12.47 -0.65 -11.11
CA VAL A 76 -13.37 -0.31 -12.23
C VAL A 76 -13.43 1.21 -12.38
N GLY A 77 -13.17 1.71 -13.59
CA GLY A 77 -13.13 3.14 -13.90
C GLY A 77 -11.88 3.88 -13.42
N GLY A 78 -10.92 3.18 -12.79
CA GLY A 78 -9.68 3.78 -12.32
C GLY A 78 -8.59 3.93 -13.40
N ASP A 79 -7.70 4.90 -13.21
CA ASP A 79 -6.50 5.13 -14.01
C ASP A 79 -5.37 4.18 -13.55
N PRO A 80 -4.85 3.31 -14.45
CA PRO A 80 -3.75 2.39 -14.13
C PRO A 80 -2.48 3.07 -13.62
N LEU A 81 -2.15 4.29 -14.07
CA LEU A 81 -0.94 5.01 -13.66
C LEU A 81 -1.08 5.60 -12.26
N VAL A 82 -2.25 6.17 -11.94
CA VAL A 82 -2.57 6.64 -10.59
C VAL A 82 -2.58 5.47 -9.61
N TRP A 83 -3.13 4.33 -10.03
CA TRP A 83 -3.13 3.11 -9.22
C TRP A 83 -1.73 2.59 -8.92
N GLN A 84 -0.81 2.64 -9.89
CA GLN A 84 0.59 2.32 -9.68
C GLN A 84 1.28 3.31 -8.75
N TYR A 85 1.00 4.60 -8.88
CA TYR A 85 1.53 5.63 -7.99
C TYR A 85 1.11 5.39 -6.53
N GLU A 86 -0.17 5.14 -6.26
CA GLU A 86 -0.64 4.87 -4.89
C GLU A 86 -0.12 3.55 -4.34
N HIS A 87 0.08 2.53 -5.18
CA HIS A 87 0.79 1.31 -4.78
C HIS A 87 2.21 1.59 -4.31
N LEU A 88 2.99 2.36 -5.07
CA LEU A 88 4.37 2.71 -4.69
C LEU A 88 4.41 3.48 -3.38
N ARG A 89 3.45 4.39 -3.15
CA ARG A 89 3.33 5.11 -1.88
C ARG A 89 2.98 4.17 -0.72
N GLN A 90 2.03 3.26 -0.93
CA GLN A 90 1.64 2.27 0.07
C GLN A 90 2.80 1.30 0.40
N PHE A 91 3.56 0.86 -0.60
CA PHE A 91 4.75 0.04 -0.38
C PHE A 91 5.81 0.77 0.43
N CYS A 92 6.05 2.06 0.17
CA CYS A 92 6.96 2.85 1.01
C CYS A 92 6.48 2.90 2.47
N LEU A 93 5.18 3.12 2.70
CA LEU A 93 4.61 3.15 4.05
C LEU A 93 4.79 1.82 4.79
N GLU A 94 4.47 0.70 4.14
CA GLU A 94 4.60 -0.63 4.75
C GLU A 94 6.05 -1.08 4.89
N LEU A 95 6.93 -0.68 3.96
CA LEU A 95 8.37 -0.89 4.09
C LEU A 95 8.94 -0.13 5.28
N SER A 96 8.41 1.05 5.64
CA SER A 96 8.84 1.72 6.88
C SER A 96 8.57 0.86 8.11
N ALA A 97 7.41 0.18 8.17
CA ALA A 97 7.13 -0.78 9.23
C ALA A 97 8.06 -2.01 9.16
N PHE A 98 8.38 -2.49 7.95
CA PHE A 98 9.33 -3.58 7.77
C PHE A 98 10.75 -3.19 8.26
N VAL A 99 11.22 -1.98 7.99
CA VAL A 99 12.53 -1.49 8.48
C VAL A 99 12.59 -1.52 10.01
N ILE A 100 11.51 -1.14 10.68
CA ILE A 100 11.41 -1.22 12.15
C ILE A 100 11.52 -2.67 12.62
N ALA A 101 10.84 -3.60 11.93
CA ALA A 101 10.91 -5.03 12.24
C ALA A 101 12.30 -5.66 12.00
N LEU A 102 13.11 -5.05 11.12
CA LEU A 102 14.45 -5.49 10.76
C LEU A 102 15.55 -4.90 11.68
N ASN A 103 15.30 -3.72 12.26
CA ASN A 103 16.25 -2.97 13.09
C ASN A 103 16.95 -3.78 14.21
N PRO A 104 16.29 -4.73 14.91
CA PRO A 104 16.99 -5.52 15.94
C PRO A 104 18.07 -6.47 15.40
N GLU A 105 18.01 -6.84 14.11
CA GLU A 105 18.84 -7.89 13.51
C GLU A 105 19.85 -7.33 12.49
N CYS A 106 19.54 -6.20 11.85
CA CYS A 106 20.34 -5.58 10.81
C CYS A 106 21.05 -4.32 11.33
N SER A 107 22.38 -4.35 11.37
CA SER A 107 23.22 -3.26 11.85
C SER A 107 24.49 -3.15 11.00
N SER A 108 25.29 -2.12 11.26
CA SER A 108 26.61 -1.97 10.63
C SER A 108 27.58 -3.10 10.99
N THR A 109 27.36 -3.79 12.12
CA THR A 109 28.18 -4.94 12.53
C THR A 109 27.73 -6.23 11.85
N THR A 110 26.42 -6.50 11.79
CA THR A 110 25.90 -7.72 11.18
C THR A 110 25.93 -7.66 9.65
N CYS A 111 25.63 -6.49 9.08
CA CYS A 111 25.55 -6.25 7.64
C CYS A 111 26.34 -5.00 7.24
N PRO A 112 27.69 -5.05 7.27
CA PRO A 112 28.56 -3.89 6.98
C PRO A 112 28.48 -3.39 5.53
N GLN A 113 27.89 -4.17 4.64
CA GLN A 113 27.67 -3.83 3.23
C GLN A 113 26.27 -4.26 2.80
N MET A 114 25.61 -3.46 1.97
CA MET A 114 24.34 -3.84 1.34
C MET A 114 24.55 -4.92 0.27
N LYS A 115 24.23 -6.17 0.61
CA LYS A 115 24.33 -7.34 -0.28
C LYS A 115 23.02 -8.13 -0.33
N ALA A 116 22.82 -8.85 -1.42
CA ALA A 116 21.77 -9.85 -1.55
C ALA A 116 22.29 -10.99 -2.45
N ASN A 117 22.41 -12.19 -1.87
CA ASN A 117 23.10 -13.30 -2.52
C ASN A 117 24.52 -12.88 -2.97
N GLU A 118 24.86 -13.05 -4.25
CA GLU A 118 26.17 -12.65 -4.81
C GLU A 118 26.25 -11.16 -5.21
N TRP A 119 25.14 -10.43 -5.12
CA TRP A 119 25.06 -9.04 -5.56
C TRP A 119 25.40 -8.07 -4.43
N GLN A 120 26.21 -7.06 -4.75
CA GLN A 120 26.49 -5.93 -3.88
C GLN A 120 25.90 -4.64 -4.46
N TYR A 121 25.23 -3.85 -3.63
CA TYR A 121 24.56 -2.62 -4.05
C TYR A 121 25.27 -1.39 -3.50
N LEU A 122 25.57 -0.43 -4.39
CA LEU A 122 26.13 0.87 -4.02
C LEU A 122 25.02 1.90 -3.78
N CYS A 123 25.18 2.72 -2.75
CA CYS A 123 24.20 3.72 -2.32
C CYS A 123 24.30 4.99 -3.17
N ALA A 124 23.21 5.36 -3.84
CA ALA A 124 23.11 6.55 -4.69
C ALA A 124 22.67 7.82 -3.95
N ALA A 125 22.49 7.77 -2.62
CA ALA A 125 22.14 8.96 -1.82
C ALA A 125 23.33 9.91 -1.62
N HIS A 126 24.53 9.48 -1.98
CA HIS A 126 25.77 10.24 -1.88
C HIS A 126 26.14 10.86 -3.23
N SER A 127 26.98 11.89 -3.23
CA SER A 127 27.47 12.56 -4.44
C SER A 127 28.11 11.59 -5.43
N THR A 128 28.86 10.62 -4.91
CA THR A 128 29.39 9.48 -5.67
C THR A 128 28.84 8.19 -5.05
N PRO A 129 28.32 7.25 -5.85
CA PRO A 129 27.85 5.96 -5.34
C PRO A 129 28.93 5.26 -4.51
N GLN A 130 28.59 4.90 -3.27
CA GLN A 130 29.54 4.32 -2.33
C GLN A 130 28.94 3.18 -1.51
N ASN A 131 29.78 2.47 -0.76
CA ASN A 131 29.34 1.44 0.15
C ASN A 131 28.67 2.06 1.39
N CYS A 132 27.52 1.50 1.76
CA CYS A 132 26.91 1.73 3.07
C CYS A 132 26.69 0.36 3.73
N CYS A 133 26.58 0.36 5.06
CA CYS A 133 26.00 -0.78 5.72
C CYS A 133 24.55 -0.99 5.23
N ALA A 134 24.04 -2.21 5.33
CA ALA A 134 22.76 -2.55 4.74
C ALA A 134 21.61 -1.72 5.35
N PHE A 135 21.63 -1.52 6.68
CA PHE A 135 20.59 -0.75 7.35
C PHE A 135 20.55 0.72 6.87
N ASP A 136 21.70 1.40 6.82
CA ASP A 136 21.79 2.77 6.30
C ASP A 136 21.37 2.84 4.83
N TYR A 137 21.78 1.86 4.02
CA TYR A 137 21.36 1.77 2.61
C TYR A 137 19.84 1.70 2.48
N ILE A 138 19.20 0.85 3.29
CA ILE A 138 17.76 0.63 3.29
C ILE A 138 17.04 1.93 3.65
N VAL A 139 17.47 2.60 4.73
CA VAL A 139 16.91 3.90 5.16
C VAL A 139 17.07 4.96 4.07
N HIS A 140 18.30 5.16 3.56
CA HIS A 140 18.55 6.10 2.45
C HIS A 140 17.71 5.79 1.21
N THR A 141 17.48 4.51 0.93
CA THR A 141 16.69 4.08 -0.23
C THR A 141 15.23 4.40 -0.04
N LEU A 142 14.67 4.08 1.12
CA LEU A 142 13.28 4.32 1.46
C LEU A 142 12.97 5.81 1.56
N ASP A 143 13.82 6.59 2.22
CA ASP A 143 13.70 8.05 2.31
C ASP A 143 13.78 8.69 0.93
N GLY A 144 14.72 8.24 0.09
CA GLY A 144 14.82 8.73 -1.28
C GLY A 144 13.60 8.39 -2.13
N ALA A 145 12.99 7.22 -1.96
CA ALA A 145 11.75 6.84 -2.64
C ALA A 145 10.55 7.68 -2.16
N CYS A 146 10.40 7.85 -0.85
CA CYS A 146 9.37 8.70 -0.25
C CYS A 146 9.53 10.16 -0.71
N GLY A 147 10.75 10.69 -0.67
CA GLY A 147 11.06 12.04 -1.11
C GLY A 147 10.73 12.25 -2.59
N LEU A 148 11.05 11.28 -3.45
CA LEU A 148 10.73 11.34 -4.88
C LEU A 148 9.22 11.30 -5.13
N LEU A 149 8.48 10.38 -4.49
CA LEU A 149 7.02 10.25 -4.66
C LEU A 149 6.23 11.45 -4.14
N ASN A 150 6.79 12.21 -3.20
CA ASN A 150 6.19 13.44 -2.66
C ASN A 150 6.76 14.72 -3.31
N ASN A 151 7.65 14.61 -4.29
CA ASN A 151 8.24 15.77 -4.95
C ASN A 151 7.30 16.33 -6.03
N ALA A 152 6.79 17.54 -5.80
CA ALA A 152 5.86 18.21 -6.73
C ALA A 152 6.43 18.44 -8.15
N LYS A 153 7.76 18.43 -8.33
CA LYS A 153 8.38 18.49 -9.67
C LYS A 153 8.09 17.23 -10.50
N PHE A 154 8.08 16.06 -9.87
CA PHE A 154 7.87 14.78 -10.52
C PHE A 154 6.43 14.29 -10.39
N PHE A 155 5.76 14.63 -9.30
CA PHE A 155 4.38 14.25 -8.98
C PHE A 155 3.59 15.49 -8.54
N PRO A 156 3.25 16.40 -9.48
CA PRO A 156 2.54 17.65 -9.17
C PRO A 156 1.08 17.42 -8.74
N SER A 157 0.53 16.24 -9.02
CA SER A 157 -0.85 15.85 -8.74
C SER A 157 -0.88 14.37 -8.37
N ARG A 158 -1.81 14.00 -7.48
CA ARG A 158 -2.09 12.60 -7.12
C ARG A 158 -3.12 11.93 -8.04
N VAL A 159 -3.82 12.71 -8.86
CA VAL A 159 -4.91 12.21 -9.72
C VAL A 159 -4.53 12.21 -11.20
N THR A 160 -3.38 12.78 -11.57
CA THR A 160 -2.90 12.83 -12.96
C THR A 160 -1.41 12.53 -13.02
N MET A 161 -1.03 11.52 -13.80
CA MET A 161 0.38 11.12 -13.96
C MET A 161 0.97 11.68 -15.25
N SER A 162 2.15 12.29 -15.15
CA SER A 162 2.91 12.74 -16.32
C SER A 162 3.86 11.66 -16.83
N ALA A 163 4.31 11.73 -18.08
CA ALA A 163 5.32 10.80 -18.60
C ALA A 163 6.59 10.78 -17.73
N ASN A 164 7.04 11.94 -17.25
CA ASN A 164 8.19 12.04 -16.34
C ASN A 164 7.94 11.29 -15.02
N SER A 165 6.72 11.33 -14.48
CA SER A 165 6.31 10.58 -13.28
C SER A 165 6.46 9.08 -13.51
N VAL A 166 5.95 8.59 -14.64
CA VAL A 166 5.92 7.16 -14.99
C VAL A 166 7.32 6.58 -15.14
N THR A 167 8.28 7.34 -15.70
CA THR A 167 9.69 6.88 -15.79
C THR A 167 10.31 6.52 -14.44
N GLN A 168 9.77 7.06 -13.34
CA GLN A 168 10.29 6.79 -11.99
C GLN A 168 9.75 5.48 -11.40
N PHE A 169 8.65 4.92 -11.91
CA PHE A 169 8.02 3.73 -11.32
C PHE A 169 8.96 2.52 -11.32
N ALA A 170 9.59 2.22 -12.45
CA ALA A 170 10.57 1.14 -12.56
C ALA A 170 11.83 1.43 -11.72
N ASN A 171 12.26 2.69 -11.64
CA ASN A 171 13.43 3.09 -10.84
C ASN A 171 13.18 2.87 -9.34
N ILE A 172 12.02 3.28 -8.84
CA ILE A 172 11.62 3.10 -7.44
C ILE A 172 11.46 1.60 -7.15
N SER A 173 10.73 0.87 -7.98
CA SER A 173 10.48 -0.56 -7.80
C SER A 173 11.77 -1.36 -7.69
N ARG A 174 12.73 -1.16 -8.60
CA ARG A 174 14.04 -1.83 -8.54
C ARG A 174 14.82 -1.54 -7.27
N ARG A 175 14.69 -0.32 -6.72
CA ARG A 175 15.37 0.06 -5.48
C ARG A 175 14.70 -0.54 -4.25
N LEU A 176 13.36 -0.50 -4.17
CA LEU A 176 12.60 -1.11 -3.08
C LEU A 176 12.79 -2.64 -3.08
N TYR A 177 12.86 -3.28 -4.25
CA TYR A 177 13.14 -4.70 -4.38
C TYR A 177 14.43 -5.14 -3.65
N ARG A 178 15.47 -4.30 -3.66
CA ARG A 178 16.76 -4.61 -2.99
C ARG A 178 16.61 -4.76 -1.47
N ILE A 179 15.64 -4.07 -0.87
CA ILE A 179 15.31 -4.18 0.56
C ILE A 179 14.78 -5.59 0.84
N PHE A 180 13.81 -6.05 0.04
CA PHE A 180 13.28 -7.42 0.12
C PHE A 180 14.38 -8.46 -0.11
N ALA A 181 15.19 -8.30 -1.16
CA ALA A 181 16.26 -9.23 -1.48
C ALA A 181 17.28 -9.35 -0.33
N HIS A 182 17.70 -8.22 0.26
CA HIS A 182 18.59 -8.24 1.41
C HIS A 182 17.97 -8.97 2.60
N ALA A 183 16.74 -8.62 2.97
CA ALA A 183 16.04 -9.26 4.08
C ALA A 183 15.85 -10.77 3.84
N TYR A 184 15.49 -11.17 2.62
CA TYR A 184 15.32 -12.58 2.25
C TYR A 184 16.61 -13.41 2.40
N PHE A 185 17.75 -12.89 1.96
CA PHE A 185 19.02 -13.64 1.98
C PHE A 185 19.79 -13.54 3.32
N HIS A 186 19.62 -12.47 4.09
CA HIS A 186 20.41 -12.23 5.31
C HIS A 186 19.59 -12.21 6.61
N HIS A 187 18.28 -11.97 6.54
CA HIS A 187 17.38 -11.85 7.69
C HIS A 187 16.07 -12.63 7.44
N ARG A 188 16.23 -13.92 7.11
CA ARG A 188 15.13 -14.77 6.65
C ARG A 188 13.96 -14.82 7.64
N ASP A 189 14.24 -14.90 8.92
CA ASP A 189 13.20 -15.01 9.95
C ASP A 189 12.38 -13.72 10.05
N ALA A 190 13.03 -12.56 10.05
CA ALA A 190 12.34 -11.27 9.98
C ALA A 190 11.52 -11.12 8.70
N PHE A 191 12.05 -11.53 7.54
CA PHE A 191 11.33 -11.53 6.27
C PHE A 191 10.07 -12.40 6.34
N ASN A 192 10.21 -13.67 6.76
CA ASN A 192 9.09 -14.61 6.84
C ASN A 192 8.01 -14.15 7.83
N ARG A 193 8.41 -13.57 8.97
CA ARG A 193 7.48 -13.03 9.97
C ARG A 193 6.64 -11.90 9.40
N VAL A 194 7.29 -10.89 8.81
CA VAL A 194 6.57 -9.75 8.22
C VAL A 194 5.72 -10.20 7.05
N GLU A 195 6.22 -11.12 6.20
CA GLU A 195 5.46 -11.64 5.07
C GLU A 195 4.24 -12.44 5.50
N GLY A 196 4.36 -13.30 6.52
CA GLY A 196 3.24 -14.06 7.06
C GLY A 196 2.13 -13.19 7.67
N GLU A 197 2.49 -12.01 8.18
CA GLU A 197 1.53 -11.05 8.75
C GLU A 197 0.89 -10.16 7.68
N THR A 198 1.66 -9.74 6.67
CA THR A 198 1.29 -8.62 5.77
C THR A 198 1.10 -9.00 4.31
N ALA A 199 1.68 -10.12 3.85
CA ALA A 199 1.78 -10.49 2.43
C ALA A 199 2.37 -9.38 1.53
N LEU A 200 3.25 -8.54 2.12
CA LEU A 200 3.81 -7.35 1.50
C LEU A 200 4.63 -7.69 0.24
N TYR A 201 5.54 -8.65 0.34
CA TYR A 201 6.39 -9.07 -0.76
C TYR A 201 5.58 -9.77 -1.85
N ALA A 202 4.65 -10.66 -1.51
CA ALA A 202 3.77 -11.30 -2.49
C ALA A 202 3.00 -10.26 -3.32
N ARG A 203 2.45 -9.23 -2.66
CA ARG A 203 1.78 -8.11 -3.35
C ARG A 203 2.74 -7.28 -4.19
N PHE A 204 3.94 -7.00 -3.67
CA PHE A 204 4.98 -6.28 -4.40
C PHE A 204 5.43 -7.03 -5.66
N LEU A 205 5.59 -8.35 -5.57
CA LEU A 205 5.96 -9.22 -6.69
C LEU A 205 4.88 -9.23 -7.78
N ALA A 206 3.62 -9.45 -7.41
CA ALA A 206 2.50 -9.36 -8.36
C ALA A 206 2.45 -7.98 -9.03
N PHE A 207 2.72 -6.91 -8.27
CA PHE A 207 2.73 -5.54 -8.78
C PHE A 207 3.81 -5.33 -9.85
N ILE A 208 5.07 -5.68 -9.56
CA ILE A 208 6.16 -5.47 -10.51
C ILE A 208 6.01 -6.33 -11.77
N LEU A 209 5.44 -7.53 -11.65
CA LEU A 209 5.20 -8.43 -12.78
C LEU A 209 4.03 -7.97 -13.64
N LYS A 210 2.91 -7.57 -13.04
CA LYS A 210 1.72 -7.10 -13.76
C LYS A 210 2.01 -5.85 -14.60
N TYR A 211 2.83 -4.94 -14.08
CA TYR A 211 3.12 -3.66 -14.71
C TYR A 211 4.50 -3.61 -15.40
N ASP A 212 5.18 -4.77 -15.55
CA ASP A 212 6.49 -4.91 -16.21
C ASP A 212 7.54 -3.88 -15.72
N LEU A 213 7.55 -3.63 -14.40
CA LEU A 213 8.45 -2.64 -13.79
C LEU A 213 9.86 -3.19 -13.59
N MET A 214 10.01 -4.51 -13.65
CA MET A 214 11.26 -5.24 -13.50
C MET A 214 11.24 -6.50 -14.35
N GLY A 215 12.35 -6.78 -15.04
CA GLY A 215 12.51 -8.04 -15.79
C GLY A 215 12.58 -9.24 -14.84
N LYS A 216 11.91 -10.33 -15.20
CA LYS A 216 11.82 -11.56 -14.38
C LYS A 216 13.19 -12.10 -13.96
N ASP A 217 14.17 -12.05 -14.86
CA ASP A 217 15.53 -12.54 -14.61
C ASP A 217 16.29 -11.73 -13.55
N THR A 218 15.82 -10.52 -13.22
CA THR A 218 16.40 -9.66 -12.18
C THR A 218 15.83 -9.95 -10.79
N ILE A 219 14.75 -10.74 -10.71
CA ILE A 219 14.09 -11.12 -9.48
C ILE A 219 14.79 -12.38 -8.95
N LEU A 220 15.47 -12.22 -7.82
CA LEU A 220 16.29 -13.22 -7.14
C LEU A 220 15.49 -14.10 -6.17
N ILE A 221 14.40 -13.57 -5.61
CA ILE A 221 13.53 -14.29 -4.70
C ILE A 221 12.55 -15.10 -5.56
N GLN A 222 12.53 -16.42 -5.35
CA GLN A 222 11.68 -17.37 -6.07
C GLN A 222 10.56 -17.88 -5.19
#